data_AF-A0A382WYS9-F1
#
_entry.id   AF-A0A382WYS9-F1
#
_cell.length_a   1.000
_cell.length_b   1.000
_cell.length_c   1.000
_cell.angle_alpha   90.00
_cell.angle_beta   90.00
_cell.angle_gamma   90.00
#
_symmetry.space_group_name_H-M   'P 1'
#
loop_
_entity.id
_entity.type
_entity.pdbx_description
1 polymer ?
#
loop_
_entity_poly.entity_id
_entity_poly.type
_entity_poly.pdbx_seq_one_letter_code
_entity_poly.pdbx_strand_id
1 'polypeptide(L)'
;VKEMENIRTEEQQKTKQERQIKEENLAVAPGQMRVIKRNGSVVSYEAEKITIAITKAFLAVEGGAAAASTRIHNQVNELANAVTKTFQRRMPSGGTLHIEEIQDQVELEL
;
A
#
# COMPACT_ATOMS: atom_id res chain seq x y z
N VAL A 1 9.61 -6.73 -35.49
CA VAL A 1 8.56 -6.22 -34.56
C VAL A 1 8.18 -7.24 -33.49
N LYS A 2 7.78 -8.49 -33.85
CA LYS A 2 7.43 -9.55 -32.87
C LYS A 2 8.51 -9.89 -31.84
N GLU A 3 9.78 -9.83 -32.22
CA GLU A 3 10.91 -10.18 -31.33
C GLU A 3 11.19 -9.12 -30.25
N MET A 4 10.89 -7.85 -30.55
CA MET A 4 11.02 -6.74 -29.59
C MET A 4 9.86 -6.70 -28.57
N GLU A 5 8.72 -7.31 -28.89
CA GLU A 5 7.55 -7.39 -28.01
C GLU A 5 7.72 -8.49 -26.93
N ASN A 6 8.41 -9.58 -27.28
CA ASN A 6 8.73 -10.68 -26.36
C ASN A 6 9.73 -10.28 -25.27
N ILE A 7 10.81 -9.59 -25.65
CA ILE A 7 11.86 -9.13 -24.71
C ILE A 7 11.27 -8.19 -23.64
N ARG A 8 10.38 -7.28 -24.06
CA ARG A 8 9.73 -6.32 -23.16
C ARG A 8 8.79 -6.99 -22.14
N THR A 9 8.20 -8.12 -22.51
CA THR A 9 7.29 -8.89 -21.64
C THR A 9 8.07 -9.71 -20.60
N GLU A 10 9.22 -10.26 -21.00
CA GLU A 10 10.11 -11.05 -20.14
C GLU A 10 10.80 -10.18 -19.08
N GLU A 11 11.28 -8.98 -19.44
CA GLU A 11 11.84 -8.03 -18.46
C GLU A 11 10.78 -7.56 -17.45
N GLN A 12 9.54 -7.32 -17.90
CA GLN A 12 8.44 -6.92 -17.00
C GLN A 12 8.04 -8.03 -16.03
N GLN A 13 8.06 -9.30 -16.47
CA GLN A 13 7.78 -10.45 -15.60
C GLN A 13 8.89 -10.68 -14.59
N LYS A 14 10.16 -10.60 -15.01
CA LYS A 14 11.32 -10.75 -14.12
C LYS A 14 11.34 -9.69 -13.02
N THR A 15 11.08 -8.43 -13.36
CA THR A 15 11.02 -7.33 -12.38
C THR A 15 9.85 -7.48 -11.39
N LYS A 16 8.77 -8.16 -11.78
CA LYS A 16 7.62 -8.42 -10.89
C LYS A 16 7.92 -9.59 -9.94
N GLN A 17 8.56 -10.63 -10.45
CA GLN A 17 8.95 -11.80 -9.67
C GLN A 17 10.05 -11.48 -8.65
N GLU A 18 11.06 -10.68 -9.02
CA GLU A 18 12.12 -10.21 -8.10
C GLU A 18 11.56 -9.34 -6.97
N ARG A 19 10.58 -8.47 -7.28
CA ARG A 19 9.86 -7.68 -6.26
C ARG A 19 9.07 -8.58 -5.30
N GLN A 20 8.40 -9.60 -5.81
CA GLN A 20 7.59 -10.51 -5.00
C GLN A 20 8.46 -11.36 -4.05
N ILE A 21 9.59 -11.89 -4.53
CA ILE A 21 10.56 -12.65 -3.71
C ILE A 21 11.20 -11.75 -2.63
N LYS A 22 11.46 -10.49 -2.94
CA LYS A 22 11.98 -9.51 -1.98
C LYS A 22 10.95 -9.17 -0.90
N GLU A 23 9.68 -8.99 -1.29
CA GLU A 23 8.57 -8.75 -0.35
C GLU A 23 8.34 -9.96 0.59
N GLU A 24 8.48 -11.20 0.11
CA GLU A 24 8.42 -12.42 0.93
C GLU A 24 9.59 -12.53 1.93
N ASN A 25 10.81 -12.17 1.55
CA ASN A 25 11.96 -12.22 2.48
C ASN A 25 11.90 -11.14 3.58
N LEU A 26 11.38 -9.96 3.27
CA LEU A 26 11.04 -8.96 4.28
C LEU A 26 9.94 -9.48 5.21
N ALA A 27 9.14 -10.45 4.75
CA ALA A 27 8.14 -11.12 5.54
C ALA A 27 8.69 -12.10 6.62
N VAL A 28 9.95 -12.00 7.06
CA VAL A 28 10.41 -12.69 8.30
C VAL A 28 11.19 -11.81 9.28
N ALA A 29 11.40 -10.51 9.00
CA ALA A 29 12.16 -9.62 9.91
C ALA A 29 11.37 -9.26 11.21
N PRO A 30 11.95 -9.44 12.41
CA PRO A 30 11.41 -8.95 13.68
C PRO A 30 11.34 -7.42 13.72
N GLY A 31 10.38 -6.85 14.45
CA GLY A 31 10.28 -5.40 14.62
C GLY A 31 9.53 -4.65 13.51
N GLN A 32 9.06 -5.34 12.47
CA GLN A 32 8.35 -4.72 11.33
C GLN A 32 6.85 -4.99 11.37
N MET A 33 6.05 -4.00 10.95
CA MET A 33 4.62 -4.17 10.73
C MET A 33 4.36 -4.86 9.39
N ARG A 34 3.31 -5.68 9.37
CA ARG A 34 2.90 -6.48 8.20
C ARG A 34 1.41 -6.38 7.99
N VAL A 35 1.00 -6.61 6.76
CA VAL A 35 -0.40 -6.62 6.35
C VAL A 35 -0.78 -7.97 5.76
N ILE A 36 -1.80 -8.60 6.31
CA ILE A 36 -2.47 -9.76 5.73
C ILE A 36 -3.55 -9.26 4.78
N LYS A 37 -3.43 -9.59 3.49
CA LYS A 37 -4.46 -9.29 2.49
C LYS A 37 -5.63 -10.28 2.59
N ARG A 38 -6.76 -9.95 1.96
CA ARG A 38 -7.96 -10.82 1.87
C ARG A 38 -7.70 -12.24 1.35
N ASN A 39 -6.71 -12.39 0.48
CA ASN A 39 -6.30 -13.69 -0.07
C ASN A 39 -5.37 -14.49 0.87
N GLY A 40 -5.09 -13.99 2.08
CA GLY A 40 -4.18 -14.60 3.05
C GLY A 40 -2.69 -14.29 2.83
N SER A 41 -2.31 -13.60 1.75
CA SER A 41 -0.92 -13.23 1.53
C SER A 41 -0.45 -12.16 2.51
N VAL A 42 0.76 -12.33 3.04
CA VAL A 42 1.40 -11.38 3.96
C VAL A 42 2.37 -10.51 3.18
N VAL A 43 2.26 -9.19 3.37
CA VAL A 43 3.20 -8.23 2.80
C VAL A 43 3.72 -7.29 3.89
N SER A 44 4.84 -6.63 3.60
CA SER A 44 5.35 -5.57 4.47
C SER A 44 4.36 -4.41 4.51
N TYR A 45 4.19 -3.81 5.70
CA TYR A 45 3.46 -2.57 5.83
C TYR A 45 4.28 -1.43 5.21
N GLU A 46 3.69 -0.71 4.26
CA GLU A 46 4.31 0.43 3.60
C GLU A 46 3.32 1.60 3.60
N ALA A 47 3.70 2.71 4.24
CA ALA A 47 2.83 3.89 4.33
C ALA A 47 2.46 4.44 2.94
N GLU A 48 3.37 4.36 1.97
CA GLU A 48 3.12 4.77 0.58
C GLU A 48 1.96 3.98 -0.06
N LYS A 49 1.85 2.67 0.21
CA LYS A 49 0.74 1.84 -0.30
C LYS A 49 -0.60 2.28 0.28
N ILE A 50 -0.63 2.79 1.51
CA ILE A 50 -1.83 3.33 2.16
C ILE A 50 -2.22 4.67 1.54
N THR A 51 -1.26 5.58 1.38
CA THR A 51 -1.49 6.87 0.68
C THR A 51 -2.07 6.63 -0.72
N ILE A 52 -1.49 5.70 -1.50
CA ILE A 52 -2.00 5.36 -2.84
C ILE A 52 -3.43 4.79 -2.78
N ALA A 53 -3.72 3.93 -1.81
CA ALA A 53 -5.05 3.34 -1.66
C ALA A 53 -6.10 4.40 -1.31
N ILE A 54 -5.79 5.30 -0.36
CA ILE A 54 -6.65 6.41 0.03
C ILE A 54 -6.86 7.36 -1.16
N THR A 55 -5.80 7.73 -1.89
CA THR A 55 -5.92 8.56 -3.09
C THR A 55 -6.86 7.93 -4.11
N LYS A 56 -6.74 6.61 -4.37
CA LYS A 56 -7.64 5.91 -5.29
C LYS A 56 -9.09 5.95 -4.81
N ALA A 57 -9.34 5.81 -3.51
CA ALA A 57 -10.68 5.91 -2.94
C ALA A 57 -11.26 7.33 -3.12
N PHE A 58 -10.48 8.38 -2.82
CA PHE A 58 -10.89 9.77 -3.05
C PHE A 58 -11.22 10.04 -4.52
N LEU A 59 -10.35 9.61 -5.44
CA LEU A 59 -10.58 9.82 -6.88
C LEU A 59 -11.78 9.06 -7.41
N ALA A 60 -12.12 7.91 -6.82
CA ALA A 60 -13.32 7.16 -7.18
C ALA A 60 -14.62 7.89 -6.78
N VAL A 61 -14.58 8.72 -5.74
CA VAL A 61 -15.75 9.48 -5.22
C VAL A 61 -15.83 10.87 -5.84
N GLU A 62 -14.73 11.63 -5.84
CA GLU A 62 -14.66 13.03 -6.31
C GLU A 62 -14.46 13.14 -7.84
N GLY A 63 -14.06 12.04 -8.49
CA GLY A 63 -13.76 12.00 -9.91
C GLY A 63 -12.34 12.47 -10.28
N GLY A 64 -11.97 12.28 -11.54
CA GLY A 64 -10.59 12.51 -12.03
C GLY A 64 -10.08 13.94 -11.91
N ALA A 65 -10.96 14.95 -11.80
CA ALA A 65 -10.57 16.35 -11.60
C ALA A 65 -9.84 16.56 -10.27
N ALA A 66 -10.13 15.75 -9.24
CA ALA A 66 -9.44 15.80 -7.95
C ALA A 66 -7.97 15.37 -8.02
N ALA A 67 -7.54 14.68 -9.09
CA ALA A 67 -6.17 14.18 -9.23
C ALA A 67 -5.12 15.29 -9.32
N ALA A 68 -5.50 16.47 -9.82
CA ALA A 68 -4.62 17.65 -9.91
C ALA A 68 -4.69 18.55 -8.66
N SER A 69 -5.57 18.25 -7.71
CA SER A 69 -5.82 19.13 -6.56
C SER A 69 -4.78 18.94 -5.46
N THR A 70 -3.93 19.94 -5.25
CA THR A 70 -2.97 19.98 -4.13
C THR A 70 -3.65 19.83 -2.78
N ARG A 71 -4.86 20.40 -2.61
CA ARG A 71 -5.63 20.28 -1.37
C ARG A 71 -5.95 18.82 -1.05
N ILE A 72 -6.39 18.06 -2.06
CA ILE A 72 -6.74 16.65 -1.90
C ILE A 72 -5.50 15.83 -1.57
N HIS A 73 -4.38 16.06 -2.26
CA HIS A 73 -3.12 15.39 -1.93
C HIS A 73 -2.67 15.64 -0.50
N ASN A 74 -2.78 16.88 0.00
CA ASN A 74 -2.46 17.21 1.39
C ASN A 74 -3.38 16.47 2.37
N GLN A 75 -4.69 16.49 2.14
CA GLN A 75 -5.67 15.81 2.99
C GLN A 75 -5.43 14.29 3.03
N VAL A 76 -5.13 13.66 1.89
CA VAL A 76 -4.81 12.23 1.82
C VAL A 76 -3.51 11.92 2.58
N ASN A 77 -2.49 12.76 2.46
CA ASN A 77 -1.24 12.57 3.19
C ASN A 77 -1.44 12.69 4.71
N GLU A 78 -2.23 13.66 5.17
CA GLU A 78 -2.56 13.82 6.58
C GLU A 78 -3.29 12.60 7.13
N LEU A 79 -4.30 12.12 6.39
CA LEU A 79 -5.07 10.93 6.74
C LEU A 79 -4.20 9.66 6.79
N ALA A 80 -3.38 9.42 5.75
CA ALA A 80 -2.47 8.27 5.71
C ALA A 80 -1.45 8.30 6.87
N ASN A 81 -0.99 9.49 7.24
CA ASN A 81 -0.10 9.68 8.39
C ASN A 81 -0.81 9.41 9.72
N ALA A 82 -2.05 9.85 9.89
CA ALA A 82 -2.84 9.58 11.09
C ALA A 82 -3.06 8.07 11.29
N VAL A 83 -3.50 7.38 10.23
CA VAL A 83 -3.67 5.92 10.22
C VAL A 83 -2.36 5.21 10.58
N THR A 84 -1.25 5.62 9.96
CA THR A 84 0.07 5.03 10.23
C THR A 84 0.52 5.24 11.68
N LYS A 85 0.36 6.45 12.22
CA LYS A 85 0.68 6.74 13.62
C LYS A 85 -0.16 5.90 14.58
N THR A 86 -1.44 5.69 14.27
CA THR A 86 -2.32 4.87 15.10
C THR A 86 -1.81 3.43 15.17
N PHE A 87 -1.44 2.82 14.05
CA PHE A 87 -0.90 1.45 14.05
C PHE A 87 0.48 1.35 14.69
N GLN A 88 1.38 2.29 14.42
CA GLN A 88 2.70 2.33 15.06
C GLN A 88 2.60 2.40 16.59
N ARG A 89 1.65 3.18 17.12
CA ARG A 89 1.40 3.27 18.56
C ARG A 89 0.81 1.99 19.14
N ARG A 90 -0.08 1.32 18.40
CA ARG A 90 -0.66 0.02 18.82
C ARG A 90 0.36 -1.12 18.75
N MET A 91 1.33 -1.04 17.84
CA MET A 91 2.32 -2.07 17.54
C MET A 91 3.76 -1.51 17.54
N PRO A 92 4.28 -1.06 18.69
CA PRO A 92 5.61 -0.41 18.77
C PRO A 92 6.77 -1.34 18.45
N SER A 93 6.60 -2.65 18.68
CA SER A 93 7.57 -3.71 18.33
C SER A 93 7.27 -4.36 16.98
N GLY A 94 6.46 -3.73 16.14
CA GLY A 94 5.90 -4.35 14.95
C GLY A 94 4.75 -5.31 15.27
N GLY A 95 4.30 -6.04 14.26
CA GLY A 95 3.12 -6.89 14.36
C GLY A 95 2.54 -7.23 12.99
N THR A 96 1.42 -7.93 12.99
CA THR A 96 0.68 -8.24 11.76
C THR A 96 -0.75 -7.80 11.95
N LEU A 97 -1.29 -7.09 10.94
CA LEU A 97 -2.66 -6.61 10.91
C LEU A 97 -3.34 -7.05 9.61
N HIS A 98 -4.65 -7.20 9.63
CA HIS A 98 -5.44 -7.46 8.43
C HIS A 98 -5.65 -6.17 7.63
N ILE A 99 -5.74 -6.29 6.31
CA ILE A 99 -6.02 -5.14 5.41
C ILE A 99 -7.39 -4.48 5.71
N GLU A 100 -8.30 -5.24 6.32
CA GLU A 100 -9.60 -4.74 6.79
C GLU A 100 -9.43 -3.76 7.95
N GLU A 101 -8.50 -4.01 8.88
CA GLU A 101 -8.25 -3.07 9.98
C GLU A 101 -7.74 -1.72 9.47
N ILE A 102 -6.94 -1.71 8.38
CA ILE A 102 -6.52 -0.46 7.72
C ILE A 102 -7.73 0.26 7.14
N GLN A 103 -8.65 -0.46 6.50
CA GLN A 103 -9.86 0.13 5.94
C GLN A 103 -10.72 0.73 7.05
N ASP A 104 -11.00 -0.02 8.11
CA ASP A 104 -11.76 0.45 9.26
C ASP A 104 -11.13 1.71 9.88
N GLN A 105 -9.80 1.74 9.99
CA GLN A 105 -9.10 2.91 10.53
C GLN A 105 -9.11 4.11 9.58
N VAL A 106 -9.09 3.89 8.27
CA VAL A 106 -9.27 4.96 7.28
C VAL A 106 -10.69 5.51 7.35
N GLU A 107 -11.71 4.65 7.42
CA GLU A 107 -13.11 5.04 7.55
C GLU A 107 -13.41 5.83 8.83
N LEU A 108 -12.70 5.52 9.93
CA LEU A 108 -12.84 6.25 11.20
C LEU A 108 -12.26 7.67 11.16
N GLU A 109 -11.25 7.92 10.32
CA GLU A 109 -10.50 9.18 10.26
C GLU A 109 -11.00 10.11 9.13
N LEU A 110 -11.96 9.64 8.31
CA LEU A 110 -12.63 10.38 7.23
C LEU A 110 -13.86 11.15 7.71
#